data_AF-A0A6P4A4H5-F1
#
_entry.id   AF-A0A6P4A4H5-F1
#
_cell.length_a   1.000
_cell.length_b   1.000
_cell.length_c   1.000
_cell.angle_alpha   90.00
_cell.angle_beta   90.00
_cell.angle_gamma   90.00
#
_symmetry.space_group_name_H-M   'P 1'
#
loop_
_entity.id
_entity.type
_entity.pdbx_description
1 polymer ?
#
loop_
_entity_poly.entity_id
_entity_poly.type
_entity_poly.pdbx_seq_one_letter_code
_entity_poly.pdbx_strand_id
1 'polypeptide(L)'
;MTLLFDHFSSKKSRIFHESISYMDSSSLSSMCLPSILKQLITILFIFSGTLSSISHCSSSSEEEERYTDCGRTYSCGDLKNISYRFWGTDFRPPTCGREGFEIECRNNNQSLIQINDQQFRILGINQTGYRMKIARTDLLESDSLCNQNAAVAITLNYTLFDYAPSV
;
A
#
# COMPACT_ATOMS: atom_id res chain seq x y z
N MET A 1 -5.45 13.19 -21.34
CA MET A 1 -5.20 14.09 -20.20
C MET A 1 -3.99 13.59 -19.42
N THR A 2 -3.22 14.48 -18.81
CA THR A 2 -2.08 14.11 -17.96
C THR A 2 -2.35 14.53 -16.53
N LEU A 3 -2.19 13.61 -15.61
CA LEU A 3 -2.32 13.83 -14.17
C LEU A 3 -0.95 13.79 -13.53
N LEU A 4 -0.72 14.67 -12.55
CA LEU A 4 0.23 14.45 -11.48
C LEU A 4 -0.42 13.51 -10.47
N PHE A 5 0.34 12.60 -9.91
CA PHE A 5 -0.10 11.79 -8.78
C PHE A 5 0.81 12.01 -7.59
N ASP A 6 0.29 11.76 -6.40
CA ASP A 6 1.02 12.05 -5.17
C ASP A 6 2.38 11.28 -5.08
N HIS A 7 3.42 12.00 -4.63
CA HIS A 7 4.79 11.54 -4.49
C HIS A 7 5.02 10.63 -3.27
N PHE A 8 4.05 10.45 -2.36
CA PHE A 8 4.24 9.64 -1.15
C PHE A 8 4.66 8.18 -1.48
N SER A 9 5.98 7.97 -1.50
CA SER A 9 6.69 6.71 -1.54
C SER A 9 6.39 5.94 -0.25
N SER A 10 6.15 4.63 -0.35
CA SER A 10 6.03 3.76 0.82
C SER A 10 7.36 3.75 1.58
N LYS A 11 7.52 4.72 2.47
CA LYS A 11 8.20 4.56 3.74
C LYS A 11 7.18 4.73 4.85
N LYS A 12 6.06 4.01 4.78
CA LYS A 12 5.29 3.65 5.98
C LYS A 12 6.00 2.50 6.73
N SER A 13 7.30 2.67 6.89
CA SER A 13 8.24 1.95 7.77
C SER A 13 8.90 2.94 8.74
N ARG A 14 8.28 4.11 8.97
CA ARG A 14 8.71 5.08 9.99
C ARG A 14 7.75 5.19 11.18
N ILE A 15 6.54 4.63 11.08
CA ILE A 15 5.59 4.55 12.22
C ILE A 15 5.94 3.38 13.15
N PHE A 16 6.57 2.32 12.63
CA PHE A 16 6.99 1.18 13.46
C PHE A 16 8.20 1.46 14.37
N HIS A 17 8.88 2.59 14.17
CA HIS A 17 9.97 3.02 15.06
C HIS A 17 9.48 3.93 16.20
N GLU A 18 8.20 4.32 16.20
CA GLU A 18 7.60 5.18 17.22
C GLU A 18 6.72 4.39 18.21
N SER A 19 6.33 3.15 17.87
CA SER A 19 5.54 2.27 18.75
C SER A 19 6.38 1.50 19.77
N ILE A 20 7.72 1.47 19.62
CA ILE A 20 8.64 0.73 20.51
C ILE A 20 9.13 1.60 21.69
N SER A 21 8.76 2.89 21.75
CA SER A 21 9.03 3.74 22.93
C SER A 21 7.90 3.72 23.98
N TYR A 22 6.79 3.01 23.71
CA TYR A 22 5.58 3.04 24.54
C TYR A 22 5.29 1.71 25.27
N MET A 23 6.34 1.01 25.73
CA MET A 23 6.23 0.08 26.86
C MET A 23 7.01 0.68 28.01
N ASP A 24 6.29 1.55 28.73
CA ASP A 24 6.72 2.29 29.89
C ASP A 24 7.18 1.32 30.98
N SER A 25 8.46 1.43 31.34
CA SER A 25 9.16 0.63 32.35
C SER A 25 8.92 1.15 33.77
N SER A 26 7.78 1.80 34.04
CA SER A 26 7.55 2.53 35.29
C SER A 26 6.20 2.23 35.96
N SER A 27 5.94 0.97 36.31
CA SER A 27 4.96 0.65 37.37
C SER A 27 5.13 -0.77 37.93
N LEU A 28 6.19 -1.01 38.71
CA LEU A 28 6.16 -2.00 39.80
C LEU A 28 7.30 -1.76 40.80
N SER A 29 7.47 -0.50 41.21
CA SER A 29 8.31 -0.12 42.35
C SER A 29 7.44 0.40 43.48
N SER A 30 6.85 -0.48 44.28
CA SER A 30 6.62 -0.23 45.72
C SER A 30 5.96 -1.44 46.39
N MET A 31 6.72 -2.51 46.65
CA MET A 31 6.42 -3.44 47.74
C MET A 31 7.75 -4.01 48.28
N CYS A 32 8.16 -3.56 49.46
CA CYS A 32 9.29 -4.12 50.21
C CYS A 32 8.91 -5.49 50.79
N LEU A 33 8.85 -6.51 49.94
CA LEU A 33 8.85 -7.91 50.38
C LEU A 33 10.29 -8.34 50.69
N PRO A 34 10.53 -9.15 51.74
CA PRO A 34 11.87 -9.58 52.12
C PRO A 34 12.56 -10.28 50.94
N SER A 35 13.85 -10.00 50.72
CA SER A 35 14.62 -10.45 49.55
C SER A 35 14.48 -11.95 49.23
N ILE A 36 14.22 -12.76 50.25
CA ILE A 36 14.11 -14.22 50.14
C ILE A 36 12.76 -14.62 49.51
N LEU A 37 11.68 -13.91 49.82
CA LEU A 37 10.35 -14.19 49.27
C LEU A 37 10.24 -13.77 47.81
N LYS A 38 10.93 -12.68 47.41
CA LYS A 38 11.03 -12.27 46.01
C LYS A 38 11.75 -13.31 45.16
N GLN A 39 12.87 -13.86 45.66
CA GLN A 39 13.60 -14.88 44.91
C GLN A 39 12.81 -16.19 44.75
N LEU A 40 12.08 -16.62 45.77
CA LEU A 40 11.25 -17.84 45.69
C LEU A 40 10.13 -17.71 44.64
N ILE A 41 9.48 -16.54 44.56
CA ILE A 41 8.44 -16.28 43.57
C ILE A 41 9.03 -16.29 42.15
N THR A 42 10.17 -15.64 41.94
CA THR A 42 10.84 -15.64 40.62
C THR A 42 11.26 -17.05 40.19
N ILE A 43 11.77 -17.88 41.12
CA ILE A 43 12.17 -19.27 40.84
C ILE A 43 10.96 -20.14 40.51
N LEU A 44 9.82 -19.94 41.19
CA LEU A 44 8.56 -20.63 40.91
C LEU A 44 8.03 -20.32 39.49
N PHE A 45 8.08 -19.05 39.06
CA PHE A 45 7.68 -18.66 37.70
C PHE A 45 8.61 -19.25 36.62
N ILE A 46 9.90 -19.40 36.91
CA ILE A 46 10.87 -20.03 36.00
C ILE A 46 10.65 -21.54 35.92
N PHE A 47 10.36 -22.23 37.04
CA PHE A 47 10.09 -23.68 37.04
C PHE A 47 8.71 -24.06 36.48
N SER A 48 7.69 -23.20 36.60
CA SER A 48 6.40 -23.40 35.93
C SER A 48 6.45 -23.08 34.43
N GLY A 49 7.44 -22.27 33.99
CA GLY A 49 7.61 -21.82 32.60
C GLY A 49 8.39 -22.76 31.68
N THR A 50 9.05 -23.81 32.20
CA THR A 50 9.87 -24.72 31.38
C THR A 50 9.12 -25.89 30.73
N LEU A 51 7.78 -25.84 30.71
CA LEU A 51 6.95 -26.70 29.84
C LEU A 51 5.97 -25.94 28.95
N SER A 52 5.95 -24.60 28.97
CA SER A 52 5.13 -23.81 28.04
C SER A 52 5.69 -22.41 27.91
N SER A 53 6.48 -22.18 26.85
CA SER A 53 6.73 -20.89 26.14
C SER A 53 8.14 -20.87 25.56
N ILE A 54 8.46 -21.84 24.68
CA ILE A 54 9.28 -21.45 23.53
C ILE A 54 8.31 -20.71 22.62
N SER A 55 8.11 -19.42 22.91
CA SER A 55 7.57 -18.50 21.92
C SER A 55 8.63 -18.41 20.84
N HIS A 56 8.66 -19.40 19.95
CA HIS A 56 9.13 -19.16 18.62
C HIS A 56 8.29 -17.98 18.13
N CYS A 57 8.91 -16.80 17.99
CA CYS A 57 8.52 -15.92 16.92
C CYS A 57 8.74 -16.73 15.65
N SER A 58 7.78 -17.58 15.30
CA SER A 58 7.58 -17.98 13.94
C SER A 58 7.11 -16.70 13.27
N SER A 59 8.06 -15.86 12.84
CA SER A 59 7.81 -15.08 11.64
C SER A 59 7.46 -16.13 10.61
N SER A 60 6.16 -16.31 10.36
CA SER A 60 5.73 -17.21 9.31
C SER A 60 6.52 -16.77 8.07
N SER A 61 7.27 -17.69 7.47
CA SER A 61 7.99 -17.42 6.22
C SER A 61 7.05 -16.85 5.15
N GLU A 62 5.74 -17.01 5.33
CA GLU A 62 4.68 -16.42 4.54
C GLU A 62 4.50 -14.88 4.68
N GLU A 63 4.84 -14.27 5.82
CA GLU A 63 4.77 -12.81 5.99
C GLU A 63 5.96 -12.11 5.34
N GLU A 64 7.15 -12.72 5.41
CA GLU A 64 8.34 -12.24 4.73
C GLU A 64 8.20 -12.40 3.20
N GLU A 65 7.67 -13.54 2.73
CA GLU A 65 7.34 -13.76 1.32
C GLU A 65 6.24 -12.80 0.80
N ARG A 66 5.16 -12.58 1.57
CA ARG A 66 4.09 -11.62 1.20
C ARG A 66 4.61 -10.19 0.99
N TYR A 67 5.62 -9.78 1.75
CA TYR A 67 6.21 -8.46 1.60
C TYR A 67 7.21 -8.39 0.42
N THR A 68 7.92 -9.49 0.11
CA THR A 68 8.78 -9.53 -1.09
C THR A 68 8.01 -9.32 -2.39
N ASP A 69 6.76 -9.76 -2.46
CA ASP A 69 5.90 -9.57 -3.64
C ASP A 69 5.57 -8.07 -3.87
N CYS A 70 5.48 -7.27 -2.80
CA CYS A 70 5.32 -5.82 -2.90
C CYS A 70 6.54 -5.11 -3.54
N GLY A 71 7.71 -5.73 -3.59
CA GLY A 71 8.90 -5.16 -4.23
C GLY A 71 8.90 -5.33 -5.75
N ARG A 72 8.05 -6.21 -6.29
CA ARG A 72 8.05 -6.57 -7.71
C ARG A 72 7.34 -5.52 -8.56
N THR A 73 7.80 -5.43 -9.80
CA THR A 73 7.14 -4.65 -10.85
C THR A 73 6.32 -5.57 -11.73
N TYR A 74 5.29 -5.01 -12.35
CA TYR A 74 4.35 -5.73 -13.17
C TYR A 74 4.14 -5.02 -14.51
N SER A 75 3.57 -5.71 -15.48
CA SER A 75 3.30 -5.16 -16.81
C SER A 75 1.91 -5.54 -17.27
N CYS A 76 1.24 -4.63 -17.97
CA CYS A 76 -0.08 -4.84 -18.54
C CYS A 76 -0.15 -4.10 -19.88
N GLY A 77 -0.37 -4.83 -20.99
CA GLY A 77 -0.29 -4.26 -22.33
C GLY A 77 1.02 -3.51 -22.57
N ASP A 78 0.91 -2.25 -22.99
CA ASP A 78 2.04 -1.35 -23.26
C ASP A 78 2.68 -0.78 -21.99
N LEU A 79 2.00 -0.84 -20.84
CA LEU A 79 2.57 -0.38 -19.58
C LEU A 79 3.53 -1.41 -19.03
N LYS A 80 4.80 -1.03 -18.93
CA LYS A 80 5.87 -1.85 -18.36
C LYS A 80 6.33 -1.27 -17.03
N ASN A 81 6.87 -2.14 -16.19
CA ASN A 81 7.49 -1.77 -14.91
C ASN A 81 6.56 -0.96 -14.00
N ILE A 82 5.27 -1.29 -13.96
CA ILE A 82 4.31 -0.76 -13.00
C ILE A 82 4.79 -1.16 -11.60
N SER A 83 5.05 -0.19 -10.74
CA SER A 83 5.61 -0.42 -9.40
C SER A 83 4.72 0.21 -8.34
N TYR A 84 5.15 0.14 -7.07
CA TYR A 84 4.52 0.91 -6.00
C TYR A 84 4.31 2.35 -6.47
N ARG A 85 3.17 2.98 -6.34
CA ARG A 85 1.97 2.81 -5.49
C ARG A 85 0.81 2.00 -6.09
N PHE A 86 0.95 1.58 -7.34
CA PHE A 86 -0.10 0.90 -8.08
C PHE A 86 -0.23 -0.55 -7.62
N TRP A 87 -1.44 -1.09 -7.70
CA TRP A 87 -1.75 -2.48 -7.38
C TRP A 87 -2.92 -2.97 -8.22
N GLY A 88 -3.24 -4.25 -8.17
CA GLY A 88 -4.37 -4.85 -8.89
C GLY A 88 -4.44 -6.34 -8.62
N THR A 89 -5.65 -6.89 -8.44
CA THR A 89 -5.86 -8.27 -7.98
C THR A 89 -5.08 -9.33 -8.75
N ASP A 90 -4.88 -9.10 -10.05
CA ASP A 90 -4.27 -10.07 -10.97
C ASP A 90 -2.74 -10.09 -10.93
N PHE A 91 -2.11 -9.08 -10.30
CA PHE A 91 -0.66 -8.97 -10.32
C PHE A 91 -0.05 -8.49 -9.01
N ARG A 92 -0.72 -7.62 -8.24
CA ARG A 92 -0.18 -7.09 -6.97
C ARG A 92 -1.29 -6.89 -5.95
N PRO A 93 -1.26 -7.59 -4.81
CA PRO A 93 -2.37 -7.57 -3.87
C PRO A 93 -2.62 -6.15 -3.31
N PRO A 94 -3.87 -5.85 -2.87
CA PRO A 94 -4.23 -4.52 -2.35
C PRO A 94 -3.32 -4.05 -1.21
N THR A 95 -2.84 -4.98 -0.39
CA THR A 95 -1.92 -4.73 0.72
C THR A 95 -0.58 -4.14 0.28
N CYS A 96 -0.18 -4.34 -0.97
CA CYS A 96 1.07 -3.84 -1.55
C CYS A 96 0.93 -2.48 -2.24
N GLY A 97 -0.26 -1.87 -2.25
CA GLY A 97 -0.50 -0.62 -2.96
C GLY A 97 -1.18 0.44 -2.10
N ARG A 98 -1.44 1.59 -2.72
CA ARG A 98 -2.19 2.68 -2.09
C ARG A 98 -3.63 2.68 -2.58
N GLU A 99 -4.56 2.91 -1.66
CA GLU A 99 -5.97 3.12 -2.00
C GLU A 99 -6.14 4.20 -3.08
N GLY A 100 -7.02 3.93 -4.06
CA GLY A 100 -7.22 4.77 -5.24
C GLY A 100 -6.18 4.61 -6.36
N PHE A 101 -5.23 3.66 -6.24
CA PHE A 101 -4.23 3.33 -7.26
C PHE A 101 -4.37 1.90 -7.79
N GLU A 102 -5.58 1.37 -7.69
CA GLU A 102 -5.94 0.10 -8.29
C GLU A 102 -5.93 0.22 -9.82
N ILE A 103 -5.28 -0.73 -10.48
CA ILE A 103 -5.26 -0.89 -11.93
C ILE A 103 -5.90 -2.25 -12.24
N GLU A 104 -6.98 -2.23 -13.01
CA GLU A 104 -7.54 -3.41 -13.66
C GLU A 104 -6.74 -3.68 -14.95
N CYS A 105 -6.24 -4.91 -15.13
CA CYS A 105 -5.55 -5.33 -16.34
C CYS A 105 -6.47 -6.20 -17.21
N ARG A 106 -7.30 -5.56 -18.03
CA ARG A 106 -8.27 -6.29 -18.87
C ARG A 106 -7.59 -6.96 -20.05
N ASN A 107 -7.84 -8.27 -20.22
CA ASN A 107 -7.33 -9.10 -21.30
C ASN A 107 -5.80 -9.02 -21.49
N ASN A 108 -5.05 -8.76 -20.41
CA ASN A 108 -3.60 -8.53 -20.44
C ASN A 108 -3.12 -7.38 -21.36
N ASN A 109 -4.02 -6.52 -21.83
CA ASN A 109 -3.73 -5.50 -22.84
C ASN A 109 -4.18 -4.09 -22.46
N GLN A 110 -5.24 -3.96 -21.67
CA GLN A 110 -5.80 -2.66 -21.30
C GLN A 110 -5.62 -2.41 -19.81
N SER A 111 -4.84 -1.39 -19.47
CA SER A 111 -4.70 -0.91 -18.10
C SER A 111 -5.76 0.16 -17.82
N LEU A 112 -6.65 -0.12 -16.87
CA LEU A 112 -7.76 0.75 -16.51
C LEU A 112 -7.61 1.20 -15.06
N ILE A 113 -7.98 2.45 -14.77
CA ILE A 113 -8.03 3.01 -13.42
C ILE A 113 -9.37 3.67 -13.19
N GLN A 114 -9.91 3.49 -12.00
CA GLN A 114 -11.11 4.17 -11.54
C GLN A 114 -10.69 5.43 -10.77
N ILE A 115 -11.17 6.59 -11.20
CA ILE A 115 -11.01 7.87 -10.48
C ILE A 115 -12.40 8.41 -10.20
N ASN A 116 -12.80 8.40 -8.92
CA ASN A 116 -14.18 8.63 -8.49
C ASN A 116 -15.15 7.74 -9.30
N ASP A 117 -16.16 8.31 -9.94
CA ASP A 117 -17.19 7.55 -10.66
C ASP A 117 -16.83 7.29 -12.14
N GLN A 118 -15.60 7.63 -12.57
CA GLN A 118 -15.19 7.48 -13.96
C GLN A 118 -13.99 6.56 -14.16
N GLN A 119 -14.13 5.66 -15.14
CA GLN A 119 -13.07 4.76 -15.58
C GLN A 119 -12.24 5.40 -16.69
N PHE A 120 -10.92 5.27 -16.58
CA PHE A 120 -9.96 5.77 -17.55
C PHE A 120 -9.00 4.66 -17.99
N ARG A 121 -8.65 4.66 -19.27
CA ARG A 121 -7.51 3.91 -19.79
C ARG A 121 -6.22 4.66 -19.49
N ILE A 122 -5.24 3.97 -18.91
CA ILE A 122 -3.90 4.48 -18.70
C ILE A 122 -3.10 4.27 -20.00
N LEU A 123 -2.55 5.38 -20.52
CA LEU A 123 -1.74 5.40 -21.74
C LEU A 123 -0.24 5.43 -21.44
N GLY A 124 0.14 5.82 -20.23
CA GLY A 124 1.55 5.89 -19.82
C GLY A 124 1.71 6.32 -18.37
N ILE A 125 2.75 5.80 -17.72
CA ILE A 125 3.13 6.17 -16.35
C ILE A 125 4.60 6.60 -16.37
N ASN A 126 4.86 7.84 -15.95
CA ASN A 126 6.19 8.32 -15.62
C ASN A 126 6.32 8.32 -14.09
N GLN A 127 6.98 7.29 -13.57
CA GLN A 127 7.14 7.12 -12.13
C GLN A 127 8.06 8.18 -11.50
N THR A 128 9.14 8.56 -12.18
CA THR A 128 10.10 9.57 -11.68
C THR A 128 9.48 10.96 -11.61
N GLY A 129 8.67 11.32 -12.62
CA GLY A 129 7.98 12.61 -12.69
C GLY A 129 6.62 12.62 -12.02
N TYR A 130 6.19 11.51 -11.41
CA TYR A 130 4.88 11.32 -10.78
C TYR A 130 3.73 11.73 -11.69
N ARG A 131 3.80 11.33 -12.96
CA ARG A 131 2.83 11.70 -13.99
C ARG A 131 2.21 10.47 -14.63
N MET A 132 0.91 10.50 -14.85
CA MET A 132 0.23 9.48 -15.63
C MET A 132 -0.60 10.13 -16.74
N LYS A 133 -0.51 9.54 -17.93
CA LYS A 133 -1.34 9.93 -19.08
C LYS A 133 -2.54 9.00 -19.14
N ILE A 134 -3.72 9.57 -19.17
CA ILE A 134 -4.99 8.84 -19.20
C ILE A 134 -5.89 9.32 -20.34
N ALA A 135 -6.78 8.44 -20.77
CA ALA A 135 -7.87 8.74 -21.68
C ALA A 135 -9.16 8.10 -21.16
N ARG A 136 -10.28 8.79 -21.40
CA ARG A 136 -11.61 8.27 -21.10
C ARG A 136 -11.89 7.05 -21.97
N THR A 137 -12.27 5.92 -21.36
CA THR A 137 -12.50 4.68 -22.10
C THR A 137 -13.70 4.82 -23.06
N ASP A 138 -14.75 5.52 -22.65
CA ASP A 138 -15.96 5.75 -23.43
C ASP A 138 -15.76 6.61 -24.68
N LEU A 139 -14.74 7.48 -24.68
CA LEU A 139 -14.36 8.29 -25.85
C LEU A 139 -13.43 7.54 -26.83
N LEU A 140 -12.80 6.44 -26.39
CA LEU A 140 -11.93 5.64 -27.25
C LEU A 140 -12.70 4.57 -28.03
N GLU A 141 -13.83 4.12 -27.49
CA GLU A 141 -14.65 3.06 -28.08
C GLU A 141 -15.76 3.59 -29.01
N SER A 142 -16.00 4.91 -29.01
CA SER A 142 -16.97 5.53 -29.90
C SER A 142 -16.28 6.25 -31.07
N ASP A 143 -16.56 5.79 -32.30
CA ASP A 143 -16.11 6.43 -33.56
C ASP A 143 -16.69 7.85 -33.77
N SER A 144 -17.54 8.33 -32.87
CA SER A 144 -18.10 9.68 -32.89
C SER A 144 -17.36 10.60 -31.91
N LEU A 145 -16.13 10.98 -32.23
CA LEU A 145 -15.34 11.98 -31.49
C LEU A 145 -15.97 13.40 -31.46
N CYS A 146 -17.18 13.56 -31.99
CA CYS A 146 -17.93 14.80 -32.09
C CYS A 146 -19.36 14.67 -31.51
N ASN A 147 -19.54 14.02 -30.36
CA ASN A 147 -20.82 14.05 -29.65
C ASN A 147 -20.71 14.84 -28.32
N GLN A 148 -21.78 15.55 -27.98
CA GLN A 148 -21.86 16.64 -26.99
C GLN A 148 -21.61 16.21 -25.53
N ASN A 149 -21.25 14.93 -25.31
CA ASN A 149 -20.96 14.35 -24.00
C ASN A 149 -19.45 14.35 -23.66
N ALA A 150 -18.61 14.91 -24.54
CA ALA A 150 -17.20 15.15 -24.27
C ALA A 150 -16.96 16.20 -23.17
N ALA A 151 -17.94 17.07 -22.90
CA ALA A 151 -17.89 18.14 -21.91
C ALA A 151 -18.44 17.74 -20.52
N VAL A 152 -18.38 16.46 -20.15
CA VAL A 152 -18.64 16.06 -18.75
C VAL A 152 -17.44 16.47 -17.91
N ALA A 153 -17.68 17.30 -16.89
CA ALA A 153 -16.65 17.70 -15.94
C ALA A 153 -16.12 16.46 -15.21
N ILE A 154 -14.82 16.22 -15.33
CA ILE A 154 -14.15 15.15 -14.59
C ILE A 154 -13.91 15.66 -13.19
N THR A 155 -14.53 15.04 -12.19
CA THR A 155 -14.20 15.30 -10.79
C THR A 155 -12.98 14.45 -10.44
N LEU A 156 -11.87 15.10 -10.06
CA LEU A 156 -10.68 14.40 -9.56
C LEU A 156 -10.73 14.28 -8.04
N ASN A 157 -10.10 13.23 -7.52
CA ASN A 157 -9.72 13.20 -6.11
C ASN A 157 -8.39 13.95 -5.95
N TYR A 158 -8.47 15.25 -5.66
CA TYR A 158 -7.30 16.13 -5.52
C TYR A 158 -6.35 15.74 -4.37
N THR A 159 -6.73 14.81 -3.49
CA THR A 159 -5.79 14.24 -2.50
C THR A 159 -4.82 13.22 -3.11
N LEU A 160 -5.15 12.71 -4.30
CA LEU A 160 -4.41 11.66 -4.99
C LEU A 160 -3.87 12.11 -6.34
N PHE A 161 -4.62 12.97 -7.05
CA PHE A 161 -4.36 13.37 -8.43
C PHE A 161 -4.58 14.85 -8.66
N ASP A 162 -3.66 15.48 -9.39
CA ASP A 162 -3.76 16.86 -9.84
C ASP A 162 -3.61 16.98 -11.36
N TYR A 163 -4.11 18.06 -11.95
CA TYR A 163 -3.83 18.34 -13.35
C TYR A 163 -2.36 18.69 -13.53
N ALA A 164 -1.72 17.99 -14.46
CA ALA A 164 -0.34 18.27 -14.78
C ALA A 164 -0.25 19.55 -15.64
N PRO A 165 0.65 20.50 -15.35
CA PRO A 165 0.77 21.72 -16.14
C PRO A 165 1.03 21.37 -17.61
N SER A 166 0.33 22.08 -18.50
CA SER A 166 0.54 22.03 -19.94
C SER A 166 1.91 22.65 -20.25
N VAL A 167 2.82 21.82 -20.76
CA VAL A 167 4.07 22.26 -21.40
C VAL A 167 3.82 22.63 -22.84
#